data_AF-A0A2T9Y1R4-F1
#
_entry.id   AF-A0A2T9Y1R4-F1
#
_cell.length_a   1.000
_cell.length_b   1.000
_cell.length_c   1.000
_cell.angle_alpha   90.00
_cell.angle_beta   90.00
_cell.angle_gamma   90.00
#
_symmetry.space_group_name_H-M   'P 1'
#
loop_
_entity.id
_entity.type
_entity.pdbx_description
1 polymer ?
#
loop_
_entity_poly.entity_id
_entity_poly.type
_entity_poly.pdbx_seq_one_letter_code
_entity_poly.pdbx_strand_id
1 'polypeptide(L)'
;MTKESHKTHLLKDPAIEKWADMRLEYRQNFRWTKKTASVGLIFGVIIPIALYYKIKQNRPELNERAASHLDKLDKTKWTSNN
;
A
#
# COMPACT_ATOMS: atom_id res chain seq x y z
N MET A 1 37.23 27.69 -27.71
CA MET A 1 36.78 26.75 -26.67
C MET A 1 35.64 27.42 -25.90
N THR A 2 34.44 27.46 -26.49
CA THR A 2 33.28 28.17 -25.92
C THR A 2 32.55 27.24 -24.96
N LYS A 3 32.46 27.65 -23.69
CA LYS A 3 31.78 26.94 -22.62
C LYS A 3 30.29 26.79 -22.98
N GLU A 4 29.84 25.54 -23.08
CA GLU A 4 28.43 25.17 -23.20
C GLU A 4 27.63 25.81 -22.06
N SER A 5 26.64 26.62 -22.44
CA SER A 5 25.68 27.26 -21.56
C SER A 5 24.95 26.21 -20.73
N HIS A 6 24.93 26.37 -19.40
CA HIS A 6 24.13 25.57 -18.47
C HIS A 6 22.65 25.64 -18.88
N LYS A 7 22.20 24.70 -19.74
CA LYS A 7 20.80 24.58 -20.11
C LYS A 7 20.03 24.08 -18.89
N THR A 8 19.37 25.00 -18.19
CA THR A 8 18.34 24.75 -17.17
C THR A 8 17.04 24.26 -17.83
N HIS A 9 17.13 23.31 -18.77
CA HIS A 9 15.96 22.75 -19.44
C HIS A 9 16.14 21.23 -19.49
N LEU A 10 15.19 20.52 -18.88
CA LEU A 10 15.16 19.07 -18.86
C LEU A 10 15.14 18.55 -20.30
N LEU A 11 16.06 17.66 -20.65
CA LEU A 11 16.05 17.02 -21.97
C LEU A 11 14.76 16.20 -22.10
N LYS A 12 13.91 16.56 -23.07
CA LYS A 12 12.69 15.81 -23.38
C LYS A 12 13.04 14.68 -24.35
N ASP A 13 12.91 13.45 -23.88
CA ASP A 13 13.01 12.26 -24.72
C ASP A 13 11.61 11.87 -25.22
N PRO A 14 11.37 11.84 -26.54
CA PRO A 14 10.06 11.46 -27.09
C PRO A 14 9.63 10.03 -26.71
N ALA A 15 10.56 9.11 -26.45
CA ALA A 15 10.23 7.76 -26.01
C ALA A 15 9.68 7.74 -24.57
N ILE A 16 10.23 8.57 -23.69
CA ILE A 16 9.79 8.68 -22.30
C ILE A 16 8.42 9.34 -22.23
N GLU A 17 8.21 10.43 -22.97
CA GLU A 17 6.91 11.12 -23.03
C GLU A 17 5.83 10.16 -23.56
N LYS A 18 6.09 9.43 -24.65
CA LYS A 18 5.14 8.44 -25.18
C LYS A 18 4.82 7.32 -24.19
N TRP A 19 5.80 6.83 -23.44
CA TRP A 19 5.56 5.83 -22.41
C TRP A 19 4.75 6.37 -21.24
N ALA A 20 4.96 7.63 -20.86
CA ALA A 20 4.18 8.31 -19.84
C ALA A 20 2.73 8.46 -20.28
N ASP A 21 2.51 8.91 -21.53
CA ASP A 21 1.19 9.05 -22.13
C ASP A 21 0.43 7.72 -22.14
N MET A 22 1.07 6.63 -22.56
CA MET A 22 0.45 5.29 -22.54
C MET A 22 -0.02 4.87 -21.14
N ARG A 23 0.68 5.28 -20.08
CA ARG A 23 0.29 4.97 -18.70
C ARG A 23 -0.81 5.86 -18.19
N LEU A 24 -0.80 7.14 -18.56
CA LEU A 24 -1.86 8.08 -18.23
C LEU A 24 -3.18 7.67 -18.88
N GLU A 25 -3.13 7.19 -20.12
CA GLU A 25 -4.31 6.80 -20.90
C GLU A 25 -4.70 5.33 -20.73
N TYR A 26 -4.04 4.56 -19.86
CA TYR A 26 -4.25 3.11 -19.74
C TYR A 26 -5.74 2.74 -19.52
N ARG A 27 -6.47 3.59 -18.78
CA ARG A 27 -7.88 3.35 -18.42
C ARG A 27 -8.81 3.44 -19.62
N GLN A 28 -8.52 4.31 -20.58
CA GLN A 28 -9.33 4.46 -21.80
C GLN A 28 -9.26 3.19 -22.66
N ASN A 29 -8.11 2.53 -22.62
CA ASN A 29 -7.83 1.31 -23.39
C ASN A 29 -8.04 0.02 -22.59
N PHE A 30 -8.57 0.11 -21.36
CA PHE A 30 -8.78 -1.06 -20.51
C PHE A 30 -9.88 -1.96 -21.06
N ARG A 31 -9.64 -3.28 -21.03
CA ARG A 31 -10.61 -4.29 -21.45
C ARG A 31 -10.71 -5.41 -20.43
N TRP A 32 -11.93 -5.82 -20.14
CA TRP A 32 -12.20 -7.05 -19.39
C TRP A 32 -11.92 -8.26 -20.28
N THR A 33 -10.81 -8.92 -19.99
CA THR A 33 -10.40 -10.19 -20.57
C THR A 33 -10.39 -11.23 -19.45
N LYS A 34 -10.32 -12.52 -19.80
CA LYS A 34 -10.21 -13.58 -18.79
C LYS A 34 -9.03 -13.32 -17.83
N LYS A 35 -7.88 -12.89 -18.36
CA LYS A 35 -6.69 -12.57 -17.57
C LYS A 35 -6.90 -11.38 -16.62
N THR A 36 -7.38 -10.25 -17.14
CA THR A 36 -7.59 -9.05 -16.31
C THR A 36 -8.70 -9.24 -15.29
N ALA A 37 -9.74 -10.00 -15.64
CA ALA A 37 -10.80 -10.39 -14.70
C ALA A 37 -10.25 -11.28 -13.57
N SER A 38 -9.43 -12.30 -13.88
CA SER A 38 -8.83 -13.16 -12.85
C SER A 38 -7.93 -12.37 -11.90
N VAL A 39 -7.08 -11.48 -12.43
CA VAL A 39 -6.23 -10.60 -11.60
C VAL A 39 -7.11 -9.70 -10.72
N GLY A 40 -8.14 -9.06 -11.29
CA GLY A 40 -9.09 -8.25 -10.54
C GLY A 40 -9.78 -9.02 -9.42
N LEU A 41 -10.18 -10.28 -9.67
CA LEU A 41 -10.82 -11.13 -8.66
C LEU A 41 -9.85 -11.51 -7.54
N ILE A 42 -8.62 -11.91 -7.88
CA ILE A 42 -7.62 -12.30 -6.89
C ILE A 42 -7.29 -11.13 -5.96
N PHE A 43 -6.94 -9.99 -6.54
CA PHE A 43 -6.48 -8.83 -5.76
C PHE A 43 -7.62 -8.02 -5.16
N GLY A 44 -8.77 -7.94 -5.84
CA GLY A 44 -9.93 -7.19 -5.37
C GLY A 44 -10.82 -7.94 -4.37
N VAL A 45 -10.81 -9.28 -4.39
CA VAL A 45 -11.74 -10.09 -3.59
C VAL A 45 -11.02 -11.13 -2.75
N ILE A 46 -10.26 -12.02 -3.37
CA ILE A 46 -9.69 -13.19 -2.69
C ILE A 46 -8.71 -12.76 -1.59
N ILE A 47 -7.76 -11.88 -1.90
CA ILE A 47 -6.75 -11.42 -0.93
C ILE A 47 -7.38 -10.67 0.25
N PRO A 48 -8.26 -9.66 0.06
CA PRO A 48 -8.93 -9.00 1.17
C PRO A 48 -9.73 -9.95 2.06
N ILE A 49 -10.44 -10.91 1.46
CA ILE A 49 -11.21 -11.91 2.22
C ILE A 49 -10.27 -12.82 3.03
N ALA A 50 -9.21 -13.33 2.42
CA ALA A 50 -8.24 -14.16 3.12
C ALA A 50 -7.60 -13.42 4.30
N LEU A 51 -7.24 -12.15 4.10
CA LEU A 51 -6.68 -11.30 5.15
C LEU A 51 -7.70 -11.07 6.28
N TYR A 52 -8.96 -10.77 5.94
CA TYR A 52 -10.02 -10.60 6.92
C TYR A 52 -10.19 -11.85 7.80
N TYR A 53 -10.23 -13.04 7.20
CA TYR A 53 -10.36 -14.28 7.97
C TYR A 53 -9.15 -14.56 8.85
N LYS A 54 -7.94 -14.31 8.37
CA LYS A 54 -6.71 -14.43 9.18
C LYS A 54 -6.73 -13.48 10.38
N ILE A 55 -7.09 -12.22 10.17
CA ILE A 55 -7.20 -11.24 11.26
C ILE A 55 -8.31 -11.65 12.24
N LYS A 56 -9.46 -12.09 11.73
CA LYS A 56 -10.59 -12.54 12.56
C LYS A 56 -10.21 -13.75 13.43
N GLN A 57 -9.42 -14.68 12.91
CA GLN A 57 -8.95 -15.84 13.67
C GLN A 57 -7.97 -15.44 14.79
N ASN A 58 -7.09 -14.48 14.53
CA ASN A 58 -6.07 -14.03 15.50
C ASN A 58 -6.58 -12.97 16.48
N ARG A 59 -7.77 -12.40 16.26
CA ARG A 59 -8.37 -11.36 17.11
C ARG A 59 -8.41 -11.69 18.61
N PRO A 60 -8.82 -12.89 19.08
CA PRO A 60 -8.85 -13.17 20.52
C PRO A 60 -7.45 -13.11 21.15
N GLU A 61 -6.46 -13.72 20.51
CA GLU A 61 -5.07 -13.69 20.98
C GLU A 61 -4.49 -12.26 21.01
N LEU A 62 -4.81 -11.44 20.00
CA LEU A 62 -4.40 -10.05 19.97
C LEU A 62 -5.05 -9.23 21.10
N ASN A 63 -6.32 -9.49 21.42
CA ASN A 63 -7.02 -8.81 22.51
C ASN A 63 -6.45 -9.19 23.88
N GLU A 64 -6.11 -10.47 24.09
CA GLU A 64 -5.46 -10.93 25.32
C GLU A 64 -4.07 -10.31 25.49
N ARG A 65 -3.28 -10.27 24.42
CA ARG A 65 -1.98 -9.57 24.40
C ARG A 65 -2.12 -8.08 24.69
N ALA A 66 -3.10 -7.42 24.10
CA ALA A 66 -3.38 -6.01 24.36
C ALA A 66 -3.79 -5.78 25.82
N ALA A 67 -4.71 -6.58 26.36
CA ALA A 67 -5.16 -6.49 27.74
C ALA A 67 -4.00 -6.68 28.74
N SER A 68 -3.17 -7.71 28.55
CA SER A 68 -1.99 -7.94 29.40
C SER A 68 -0.95 -6.82 29.31
N HIS A 69 -0.79 -6.22 28.14
CA HIS A 69 0.10 -5.08 27.96
C HIS A 69 -0.43 -3.81 28.65
N LEU A 70 -1.74 -3.59 28.61
CA LEU A 70 -2.39 -2.48 29.31
C LEU A 70 -2.31 -2.65 30.84
N ASP A 71 -2.49 -3.86 31.35
CA ASP A 71 -2.31 -4.15 32.78
C ASP A 71 -0.90 -3.81 33.27
N LYS A 72 0.13 -4.09 32.46
CA LYS A 72 1.52 -3.69 32.75
C LYS A 72 1.75 -2.19 32.74
N LEU A 73 0.91 -1.43 32.04
CA LEU A 73 1.01 0.03 31.95
C LEU A 73 0.11 0.76 32.95
N ASP A 74 -0.72 0.03 33.69
CA ASP A 74 -1.67 0.61 34.63
C ASP A 74 -0.95 1.18 35.85
N LYS A 75 -0.62 2.48 35.78
CA LYS A 75 0.14 3.24 36.78
C LYS A 75 -0.51 3.27 38.17
N THR A 76 -1.80 2.93 38.29
CA THR A 76 -2.50 2.92 39.59
C THR A 76 -1.93 1.87 40.54
N LYS A 77 -1.49 0.70 40.03
CA LYS A 77 -0.84 -0.35 40.84
C LYS A 77 0.48 0.06 41.50
N TRP A 78 1.14 1.10 40.97
CA TRP A 78 2.51 1.48 41.30
C TRP A 78 2.49 2.71 42.22
N THR A 79 1.41 3.48 42.17
CA THR A 79 1.20 4.73 42.90
C THR A 79 0.39 4.54 44.18
N SER A 80 -0.33 3.42 44.33
CA SER A 80 -1.12 3.10 45.53
C SER A 80 -0.31 2.70 46.76
N ASN A 81 1.00 2.48 46.64
CA ASN A 81 1.84 1.91 47.71
C ASN A 81 2.70 2.95 48.43
N ASN A 82 2.33 4.24 48.37
CA ASN A 82 3.10 5.35 48.92
C ASN A 82 2.23 6.30 49.77
#